data_AF-A0A9R1BMT7-F1
#
_entry.id   AF-A0A9R1BMT7-F1
#
_cell.length_a   1.000
_cell.length_b   1.000
_cell.length_c   1.000
_cell.angle_alpha   90.00
_cell.angle_beta   90.00
_cell.angle_gamma   90.00
#
_symmetry.space_group_name_H-M   'P 1'
#
loop_
_entity.id
_entity.type
_entity.pdbx_description
1 polymer ?
#
loop_
_entity_poly.entity_id
_entity_poly.type
_entity_poly.pdbx_seq_one_letter_code
_entity_poly.pdbx_strand_id
1 'polypeptide(L)'
;MATIGRIHVTKDGCPVIFHDDFILTQKTEVLYERRVTDLLLDEFLSYGVQKEPHKVSKPLLRRMEDGRVLAWSTEEDDYLCTLQEVFEHVSPHLGFNIELKFDDNIIYPGVNLNRALQAVLQVWIALVHLIWYRLIPIQSFGHCSDYRHPFIKWIGVATDVAKMVTSDYLMYYFVLFLTEGGTAKHDDRRRNSLDNAIQVCQEYDLHGVVSEVRGVLKNPSAILKAQESNLAILTYGQLNNVREAVYIQYLMGVNGVIVDLVEEISNAVADFSKPDLGQSTFSNSVDICRKHESFSQQQLGFLLRLIPELIQQPH
;
A
#
# COMPACT_ATOMS: atom_id res chain seq x y z
N MET A 1 5.37 8.57 -4.70
CA MET A 1 5.19 7.91 -3.39
C MET A 1 5.73 6.51 -3.54
N ALA A 2 6.59 6.05 -2.62
CA ALA A 2 7.08 4.68 -2.63
C ALA A 2 6.16 3.85 -1.73
N THR A 3 5.75 2.67 -2.19
CA THR A 3 5.12 1.69 -1.32
C THR A 3 6.25 0.93 -0.63
N ILE A 4 6.33 0.99 0.71
CA ILE A 4 7.14 0.04 1.46
C ILE A 4 6.33 -1.25 1.56
N GLY A 5 6.99 -2.39 1.39
CA GLY A 5 6.36 -3.69 1.55
C GLY A 5 5.68 -3.89 2.90
N ARG A 6 4.98 -5.02 3.02
CA ARG A 6 4.33 -5.45 4.25
C ARG A 6 5.35 -5.57 5.40
N ILE A 7 4.95 -5.09 6.56
CA ILE A 7 5.77 -5.07 7.77
C ILE A 7 5.29 -6.15 8.71
N HIS A 8 6.22 -7.01 9.09
CA HIS A 8 6.08 -7.91 10.22
C HIS A 8 6.96 -7.43 11.36
N VAL A 9 6.60 -7.78 12.59
CA VAL A 9 7.47 -7.59 13.75
C VAL A 9 7.93 -8.96 14.23
N THR A 10 9.23 -9.18 14.24
CA THR A 10 9.86 -10.42 14.72
C THR A 10 9.60 -10.61 16.21
N LYS A 11 9.85 -11.83 16.71
CA LYS A 11 9.62 -12.21 18.11
C LYS A 11 10.38 -11.34 19.11
N ASP A 12 11.55 -10.87 18.73
CA ASP A 12 12.41 -9.95 19.47
C ASP A 12 12.10 -8.46 19.24
N GLY A 13 11.01 -8.14 18.54
CA GLY A 13 10.48 -6.79 18.43
C GLY A 13 11.07 -5.95 17.31
N CYS A 14 11.66 -6.57 16.28
CA CYS A 14 12.27 -5.85 15.17
C CYS A 14 11.32 -5.80 13.95
N PRO A 15 10.97 -4.60 13.44
CA PRO A 15 10.19 -4.48 12.22
C PRO A 15 11.00 -4.88 10.98
N VAL A 16 10.46 -5.81 10.18
CA VAL A 16 11.09 -6.36 8.97
C VAL A 16 10.15 -6.29 7.78
N ILE A 17 10.73 -6.19 6.57
CA ILE A 17 9.97 -6.15 5.32
C ILE A 17 9.80 -7.57 4.79
N PHE A 18 8.56 -8.06 4.72
CA PHE A 18 8.24 -9.36 4.12
C PHE A 18 6.75 -9.46 3.79
N HIS A 19 6.39 -10.17 2.71
CA HIS A 19 5.01 -10.18 2.21
C HIS A 19 4.10 -11.24 2.85
N ASP A 20 4.63 -12.44 3.04
CA ASP A 20 3.85 -13.62 3.45
C ASP A 20 3.90 -13.83 4.96
N ASP A 21 2.83 -14.39 5.54
CA ASP A 21 2.81 -14.68 6.98
C ASP A 21 3.85 -15.75 7.37
N PHE A 22 4.24 -16.60 6.41
CA PHE A 22 5.18 -17.70 6.59
C PHE A 22 6.39 -17.59 5.67
N ILE A 23 7.57 -17.87 6.23
CA ILE A 23 8.81 -18.07 5.49
C ILE A 23 9.06 -19.57 5.32
N LEU A 24 9.40 -19.99 4.10
CA LEU A 24 9.62 -21.39 3.76
C LEU A 24 11.09 -21.62 3.39
N THR A 25 11.65 -22.74 3.83
CA THR A 25 12.99 -23.19 3.46
C THR A 25 13.08 -24.71 3.40
N GLN A 26 14.12 -25.25 2.76
CA GLN A 26 14.37 -26.68 2.69
C GLN A 26 15.77 -27.00 3.21
N LYS A 27 15.86 -28.05 4.03
CA LYS A 27 17.14 -28.62 4.45
C LYS A 27 17.14 -30.11 4.16
N THR A 28 18.10 -30.56 3.34
CA THR A 28 18.36 -31.97 3.03
C THR A 28 17.17 -32.80 2.51
N GLU A 29 16.05 -32.16 2.12
CA GLU A 29 14.76 -32.70 1.62
C GLU A 29 13.54 -32.40 2.51
N VAL A 30 13.74 -31.96 3.76
CA VAL A 30 12.62 -31.59 4.65
C VAL A 30 12.24 -30.13 4.42
N LEU A 31 10.95 -29.89 4.15
CA LEU A 31 10.36 -28.55 4.10
C LEU A 31 10.14 -28.02 5.52
N TYR A 32 10.63 -26.83 5.79
CA TYR A 32 10.39 -26.09 7.02
C TYR A 32 9.60 -24.84 6.70
N GLU A 33 8.52 -24.64 7.45
CA GLU A 33 7.66 -23.47 7.38
C GLU A 33 7.61 -22.85 8.77
N ARG A 34 7.85 -21.53 8.85
CA ARG A 34 7.77 -20.79 10.10
C ARG A 34 7.07 -19.47 9.89
N ARG A 35 6.24 -19.08 10.83
CA ARG A 35 5.63 -17.74 10.81
C ARG A 35 6.69 -16.69 11.06
N VAL A 36 6.65 -15.59 10.33
CA VAL A 36 7.64 -14.52 10.42
C VAL A 36 7.69 -13.92 11.82
N THR A 37 6.53 -13.74 12.46
CA THR A 37 6.41 -13.20 13.83
C THR A 37 6.99 -14.11 14.91
N ASP A 38 7.26 -15.39 14.59
CA ASP A 38 7.83 -16.37 15.52
C ASP A 38 9.37 -16.48 15.39
N LEU A 39 9.98 -15.76 14.44
CA LEU A 39 11.43 -15.73 14.21
C LEU A 39 12.10 -14.64 15.04
N LEU A 40 13.37 -14.84 15.38
CA LEU A 40 14.27 -13.75 15.82
C LEU A 40 14.78 -13.00 14.57
N LEU A 41 15.22 -11.75 14.74
CA LEU A 41 15.74 -10.95 13.63
C LEU A 41 16.91 -11.65 12.91
N ASP A 42 17.91 -12.11 13.67
CA ASP A 42 19.07 -12.81 13.10
C ASP A 42 18.68 -14.07 12.33
N GLU A 43 17.62 -14.74 12.79
CA GLU A 43 17.09 -15.91 12.10
C GLU A 43 16.42 -15.51 10.79
N PHE A 44 15.57 -14.47 10.79
CA PHE A 44 14.93 -13.94 9.58
C PHE A 44 15.95 -13.50 8.53
N LEU A 45 17.00 -12.77 8.94
CA LEU A 45 18.06 -12.30 8.04
C LEU A 45 18.97 -13.42 7.51
N SER A 46 18.84 -14.66 8.02
CA SER A 46 19.60 -15.82 7.52
C SER A 46 18.99 -16.47 6.26
N TYR A 47 17.81 -16.03 5.84
CA TYR A 47 17.12 -16.55 4.65
C TYR A 47 17.47 -15.73 3.40
N GLY A 48 17.51 -16.41 2.25
CA GLY A 48 17.69 -15.76 0.95
C GLY A 48 19.11 -15.27 0.70
N VAL A 49 19.26 -14.28 -0.18
CA VAL A 49 20.55 -13.65 -0.46
C VAL A 49 21.13 -13.04 0.82
N GLN A 50 22.43 -13.19 1.04
CA GLN A 50 23.10 -12.72 2.25
C GLN A 50 23.93 -11.47 1.96
N LYS A 51 23.85 -10.49 2.86
CA LYS A 51 24.64 -9.25 2.83
C LYS A 51 26.15 -9.52 2.83
N GLU A 52 26.58 -10.56 3.53
CA GLU A 52 27.98 -11.00 3.60
C GLU A 52 28.22 -12.22 2.70
N PRO A 53 29.20 -12.19 1.78
CA PRO A 53 29.39 -13.25 0.78
C PRO A 53 29.68 -14.65 1.35
N HIS A 54 30.10 -14.74 2.61
CA HIS A 54 30.55 -15.98 3.25
C HIS A 54 29.54 -16.53 4.27
N LYS A 55 28.41 -15.86 4.46
CA LYS A 55 27.37 -16.30 5.40
C LYS A 55 26.55 -17.41 4.75
N VAL A 56 26.36 -18.51 5.48
CA VAL A 56 25.53 -19.64 5.02
C VAL A 56 24.07 -19.20 4.99
N SER A 57 23.44 -19.28 3.82
CA SER A 57 22.03 -18.92 3.67
C SER A 57 21.10 -20.13 3.79
N LYS A 58 19.88 -19.86 4.28
CA LYS A 58 18.75 -20.77 4.13
C LYS A 58 18.07 -20.44 2.80
N PRO A 59 17.88 -21.42 1.89
CA PRO A 59 17.21 -21.17 0.63
C PRO A 59 15.76 -20.74 0.87
N LEU A 60 15.31 -19.71 0.17
CA LEU A 60 13.92 -19.26 0.20
C LEU A 60 13.07 -20.09 -0.76
N LEU A 61 11.86 -20.42 -0.32
CA LEU A 61 10.86 -21.08 -1.13
C LEU A 61 9.58 -20.26 -1.12
N ARG A 62 8.79 -20.41 -2.19
CA ARG A 62 7.47 -19.79 -2.33
C ARG A 62 6.40 -20.87 -2.47
N ARG A 63 5.27 -20.66 -1.78
CA ARG A 63 4.05 -21.45 -1.98
C ARG A 63 3.18 -20.77 -3.04
N MET A 64 2.81 -21.53 -4.07
CA MET A 64 1.87 -21.09 -5.11
C MET A 64 0.43 -21.27 -4.63
N GLU A 65 -0.52 -20.61 -5.29
CA GLU A 65 -1.95 -20.72 -4.97
C GLU A 65 -2.49 -22.17 -5.08
N ASP A 66 -1.92 -22.97 -5.97
CA ASP A 66 -2.26 -24.39 -6.13
C ASP A 66 -1.60 -25.32 -5.08
N GLY A 67 -0.89 -24.75 -4.10
CA GLY A 67 -0.23 -25.45 -3.01
C GLY A 67 1.17 -25.98 -3.33
N ARG A 68 1.63 -25.89 -4.59
CA ARG A 68 3.02 -26.27 -4.94
C ARG A 68 4.02 -25.36 -4.25
N VAL A 69 5.15 -25.94 -3.86
CA VAL A 69 6.28 -25.20 -3.27
C VAL A 69 7.43 -25.22 -4.27
N LEU A 70 7.91 -24.04 -4.63
CA LEU A 70 8.99 -23.84 -5.59
C LEU A 70 10.13 -23.05 -4.95
N ALA A 71 11.34 -23.23 -5.48
CA ALA A 71 12.46 -22.36 -5.11
C ALA A 71 12.16 -20.91 -5.50
N TRP A 72 12.49 -19.97 -4.62
CA TRP A 72 12.44 -18.55 -4.95
C TRP A 72 13.41 -18.25 -6.08
N SER A 73 12.95 -17.52 -7.09
CA SER A 73 13.73 -17.10 -8.24
C SER A 73 13.18 -15.77 -8.76
N THR A 74 14.08 -14.81 -8.97
CA THR A 74 13.83 -13.47 -9.49
C THR A 74 15.02 -13.05 -10.37
N GLU A 75 14.83 -12.04 -11.22
CA GLU A 75 15.89 -11.51 -12.10
C GLU A 75 16.96 -10.75 -11.30
N GLU A 76 16.51 -9.89 -10.41
CA GLU A 76 17.34 -9.19 -9.42
C GLU A 76 16.79 -9.52 -8.02
N ASP A 77 17.69 -9.99 -7.15
CA ASP A 77 17.37 -10.39 -5.77
C ASP A 77 18.29 -9.65 -4.81
N ASP A 78 17.77 -9.31 -3.64
CA ASP A 78 18.52 -8.61 -2.60
C ASP A 78 18.29 -9.28 -1.23
N TYR A 79 19.10 -8.92 -0.25
CA TYR A 79 18.98 -9.46 1.10
C TYR A 79 17.72 -8.94 1.80
N LEU A 80 17.13 -9.80 2.64
CA LEU A 80 16.03 -9.39 3.53
C LEU A 80 16.51 -8.28 4.47
N CYS A 81 15.66 -7.30 4.74
CA CYS A 81 16.04 -6.10 5.49
C CYS A 81 15.04 -5.70 6.58
N THR A 82 15.52 -4.85 7.48
CA THR A 82 14.68 -4.19 8.49
C THR A 82 14.01 -2.93 7.95
N LEU A 83 12.91 -2.50 8.58
CA LEU A 83 12.30 -1.21 8.27
C LEU A 83 13.27 -0.03 8.50
N GLN A 84 14.15 -0.15 9.49
CA GLN A 84 15.16 0.86 9.76
C GLN A 84 16.13 1.00 8.58
N GLU A 85 16.63 -0.12 8.05
CA GLU A 85 17.52 -0.10 6.88
C GLU A 85 16.85 0.54 5.66
N VAL A 86 15.55 0.26 5.41
CA VAL A 86 14.80 0.92 4.33
C VAL A 86 14.84 2.44 4.49
N PHE A 87 14.57 2.94 5.69
CA PHE A 87 14.58 4.37 5.94
C PHE A 87 15.95 5.04 5.86
N GLU A 88 17.02 4.29 6.13
CA GLU A 88 18.39 4.80 6.01
C GLU A 88 18.87 4.90 4.55
N HIS A 89 18.33 4.06 3.65
CA HIS A 89 18.80 3.95 2.26
C HIS A 89 17.85 4.59 1.24
N VAL A 90 16.56 4.73 1.54
CA VAL A 90 15.60 5.36 0.64
C VAL A 90 15.64 6.88 0.76
N SER A 91 15.46 7.57 -0.38
CA SER A 91 15.45 9.04 -0.45
C SER A 91 14.43 9.65 0.53
N PRO A 92 14.81 10.69 1.31
CA PRO A 92 13.91 11.35 2.25
C PRO A 92 12.78 12.15 1.58
N HIS A 93 12.81 12.29 0.25
CA HIS A 93 11.75 12.96 -0.52
C HIS A 93 10.63 12.00 -0.93
N LEU A 94 10.78 10.69 -0.68
CA LEU A 94 9.76 9.71 -0.95
C LEU A 94 8.87 9.53 0.29
N GLY A 95 7.55 9.67 0.10
CA GLY A 95 6.57 9.22 1.08
C GLY A 95 6.45 7.69 1.07
N PHE A 96 5.96 7.12 2.17
CA PHE A 96 5.85 5.69 2.38
C PHE A 96 4.42 5.25 2.66
N ASN A 97 3.99 4.18 1.99
CA ASN A 97 2.86 3.35 2.39
C ASN A 97 3.37 2.13 3.15
N ILE A 98 2.86 1.88 4.34
CA ILE A 98 3.26 0.78 5.21
C ILE A 98 2.01 -0.05 5.53
N GLU A 99 1.99 -1.31 5.12
CA GLU A 99 0.95 -2.25 5.54
C GLU A 99 1.47 -3.02 6.77
N LEU A 100 0.82 -2.87 7.92
CA LEU A 100 1.17 -3.65 9.11
C LEU A 100 0.47 -5.02 9.02
N LYS A 101 1.27 -6.07 8.82
CA LYS A 101 0.76 -7.40 8.48
C LYS A 101 0.62 -8.29 9.71
N PHE A 102 -0.55 -8.89 9.82
CA PHE A 102 -0.88 -9.92 10.81
C PHE A 102 -1.47 -11.15 10.08
N ASP A 103 -1.32 -12.33 10.68
CA ASP A 103 -1.92 -13.57 10.19
C ASP A 103 -3.44 -13.50 10.40
N ASP A 104 -4.20 -13.46 9.31
CA ASP A 104 -5.66 -13.31 9.32
C ASP A 104 -6.37 -14.46 10.07
N ASN A 105 -5.69 -15.60 10.27
CA ASN A 105 -6.22 -16.77 10.97
C ASN A 105 -5.97 -16.75 12.48
N ILE A 106 -5.33 -15.69 13.00
CA ILE A 106 -4.98 -15.56 14.41
C ILE A 106 -5.71 -14.37 15.02
N ILE A 107 -6.35 -14.60 16.17
CA ILE A 107 -6.85 -13.52 17.02
C ILE A 107 -5.72 -13.06 17.92
N TYR A 108 -5.15 -11.90 17.62
CA TYR A 108 -4.07 -11.32 18.40
C TYR A 108 -4.62 -10.58 19.64
N PRO A 109 -4.10 -10.86 20.85
CA PRO A 109 -4.39 -10.02 22.01
C PRO A 109 -3.97 -8.58 21.76
N GLY A 110 -4.75 -7.60 22.22
CA GLY A 110 -4.45 -6.18 22.03
C GLY A 110 -3.06 -5.76 22.53
N VAL A 111 -2.52 -6.39 23.57
CA VAL A 111 -1.15 -6.13 24.04
C VAL A 111 -0.11 -6.45 22.94
N ASN A 112 -0.31 -7.50 22.15
CA ASN A 112 0.62 -7.89 21.09
C ASN A 112 0.53 -6.93 19.89
N LEU A 113 -0.69 -6.54 19.51
CA LEU A 113 -0.91 -5.52 18.47
C LEU A 113 -0.25 -4.19 18.84
N ASN A 114 -0.41 -3.76 20.10
CA ASN A 114 0.21 -2.53 20.63
C ASN A 114 1.73 -2.59 20.58
N ARG A 115 2.33 -3.72 20.98
CA ARG A 115 3.79 -3.91 20.93
C ARG A 115 4.32 -3.83 19.51
N ALA A 116 3.64 -4.48 18.56
CA ALA A 116 4.03 -4.44 17.15
C ALA A 116 3.95 -3.01 16.60
N LEU A 117 2.84 -2.31 16.86
CA LEU A 117 2.68 -0.91 16.46
C LEU A 117 3.76 -0.01 17.09
N GLN A 118 4.03 -0.17 18.38
CA GLN A 118 5.05 0.61 19.09
C GLN A 118 6.44 0.38 18.50
N ALA A 119 6.80 -0.87 18.15
CA ALA A 119 8.07 -1.17 17.52
C ALA A 119 8.24 -0.43 16.18
N VAL A 120 7.22 -0.43 15.33
CA VAL A 120 7.22 0.30 14.05
C VAL A 120 7.33 1.81 14.27
N LEU A 121 6.55 2.37 15.21
CA LEU A 121 6.58 3.80 15.53
C LEU A 121 7.91 4.24 16.13
N GLN A 122 8.57 3.41 16.93
CA GLN A 122 9.89 3.72 17.49
C GLN A 122 10.95 3.89 16.40
N VAL A 123 10.97 2.99 15.42
CA VAL A 123 11.87 3.10 14.26
C VAL A 123 11.62 4.40 13.50
N TRP A 124 10.34 4.75 13.29
CA TRP A 124 9.97 6.00 12.63
C TRP A 124 10.41 7.25 13.41
N ILE A 125 10.13 7.30 14.72
CA ILE A 125 10.51 8.45 15.57
C ILE A 125 12.02 8.62 15.59
N ALA A 126 12.78 7.52 15.69
CA ALA A 126 14.23 7.55 15.62
C ALA A 126 14.73 8.15 14.29
N LEU A 127 14.12 7.77 13.16
CA LEU A 127 14.44 8.33 11.86
C LEU A 127 14.12 9.83 11.77
N VAL A 128 12.91 10.24 12.18
CA VAL A 128 12.50 11.65 12.13
C VAL A 128 13.46 12.50 12.95
N HIS A 129 13.83 12.05 14.15
CA HIS A 129 14.86 12.72 14.94
C HIS A 129 16.21 12.77 14.20
N LEU A 130 16.66 11.67 13.59
CA LEU A 130 17.92 11.64 12.83
C LEU A 130 17.92 12.64 11.65
N ILE A 131 16.84 12.70 10.88
CA ILE A 131 16.68 13.62 9.75
C ILE A 131 16.60 15.07 10.24
N TRP A 132 15.81 15.33 11.29
CA TRP A 132 15.70 16.65 11.90
C TRP A 132 17.06 17.15 12.40
N TYR A 133 17.82 16.32 13.12
CA TYR A 133 19.16 16.66 13.59
C TYR A 133 20.18 16.84 12.44
N ARG A 134 20.09 16.06 11.35
CA ARG A 134 20.97 16.21 10.17
C ARG A 134 20.68 17.45 9.34
N LEU A 135 19.45 17.98 9.37
CA LEU A 135 19.07 19.20 8.64
C LEU A 135 19.38 20.49 9.42
N ILE A 136 19.65 20.42 10.73
CA ILE A 136 19.93 21.58 11.58
C ILE A 136 21.28 22.30 11.34
N PRO A 137 22.37 21.74 10.80
CA PRO A 137 23.56 22.55 10.50
C PRO A 137 23.45 23.34 9.19
N ILE A 138 22.40 23.17 8.38
CA ILE A 138 22.26 23.86 7.08
C ILE A 138 20.98 24.68 7.06
N GLN A 139 20.90 25.72 7.90
CA GLN A 139 20.13 26.93 7.59
C GLN A 139 20.45 28.04 8.59
N SER A 140 21.60 28.68 8.39
CA SER A 140 21.66 30.12 8.62
C SER A 140 21.08 30.80 7.40
N PHE A 141 20.04 31.61 7.63
CA PHE A 141 19.38 32.53 6.69
C PHE A 141 18.50 31.94 5.58
N GLY A 142 17.20 32.20 5.72
CA GLY A 142 16.23 32.16 4.63
C GLY A 142 14.88 31.63 5.10
N HIS A 143 13.91 32.53 5.26
CA HIS A 143 12.50 32.18 5.43
C HIS A 143 12.09 31.18 4.33
N CYS A 144 11.96 29.90 4.67
CA CYS A 144 11.32 28.90 3.83
C CYS A 144 9.98 28.56 4.48
N SER A 145 8.94 29.29 4.10
CA SER A 145 7.54 28.99 4.45
C SER A 145 6.97 27.83 3.62
N ASP A 146 7.82 26.99 3.01
CA ASP A 146 7.43 25.89 2.13
C ASP A 146 8.01 24.55 2.61
N TYR A 147 8.15 24.40 3.94
CA TYR A 147 8.28 23.08 4.56
C TYR A 147 6.92 22.37 4.53
N ARG A 148 6.46 22.01 3.33
CA ARG A 148 5.45 20.97 3.18
C ARG A 148 6.07 19.68 3.73
N HIS A 149 5.62 19.28 4.91
CA HIS A 149 6.03 18.06 5.60
C HIS A 149 6.09 16.89 4.60
N PRO A 150 7.26 16.36 4.21
CA PRO A 150 7.37 15.46 3.05
C PRO A 150 6.84 14.04 3.29
N PHE A 151 6.00 13.84 4.31
CA PHE A 151 5.60 12.53 4.78
C PHE A 151 4.07 12.41 4.70
N ILE A 152 3.56 12.11 3.51
CA ILE A 152 2.22 11.52 3.39
C ILE A 152 2.39 10.05 3.79
N LYS A 153 1.88 9.75 4.98
CA LYS A 153 2.10 8.55 5.79
C LYS A 153 0.89 7.65 5.63
N TRP A 154 1.01 6.44 5.10
CA TRP A 154 -0.15 5.54 5.04
C TRP A 154 0.15 4.32 5.90
N ILE A 155 -0.67 4.07 6.93
CA ILE A 155 -0.67 2.77 7.60
C ILE A 155 -1.92 2.03 7.13
N GLY A 156 -1.74 1.02 6.28
CA GLY A 156 -2.78 0.06 5.96
C GLY A 156 -2.85 -0.94 7.09
N VAL A 157 -3.98 -1.00 7.81
CA VAL A 157 -4.14 -1.96 8.89
C VAL A 157 -5.33 -2.88 8.66
N ALA A 158 -5.09 -4.18 8.80
CA ALA A 158 -6.11 -5.15 9.18
C ALA A 158 -6.69 -4.77 10.57
N THR A 159 -7.82 -4.05 10.50
CA THR A 159 -9.02 -4.18 11.32
C THR A 159 -8.98 -4.00 12.84
N ASP A 160 -7.99 -4.49 13.59
CA ASP A 160 -7.96 -4.36 15.06
C ASP A 160 -7.01 -3.27 15.58
N VAL A 161 -6.02 -2.84 14.78
CA VAL A 161 -5.22 -1.64 15.11
C VAL A 161 -5.99 -0.35 14.80
N ALA A 162 -7.02 -0.39 13.94
CA ALA A 162 -7.89 0.77 13.68
C ALA A 162 -8.47 1.38 14.98
N LYS A 163 -8.77 0.54 15.97
CA LYS A 163 -9.19 1.00 17.31
C LYS A 163 -8.08 1.69 18.09
N MET A 164 -6.83 1.23 17.92
CA MET A 164 -5.63 1.77 18.59
C MET A 164 -5.17 3.10 17.99
N VAL A 165 -5.63 3.42 16.77
CA VAL A 165 -5.35 4.67 16.04
C VAL A 165 -5.91 5.91 16.74
N THR A 166 -6.84 5.72 17.69
CA THR A 166 -7.37 6.79 18.55
C THR A 166 -6.44 7.19 19.71
N SER A 167 -5.25 6.58 19.83
CA SER A 167 -4.24 7.01 20.80
C SER A 167 -3.41 8.20 20.28
N ASP A 168 -3.01 9.11 21.18
CA ASP A 168 -2.29 10.36 20.87
C ASP A 168 -1.04 10.20 19.97
N TYR A 169 -0.49 8.99 19.85
CA TYR A 169 0.69 8.67 19.05
C TYR A 169 0.47 8.80 17.54
N LEU A 170 -0.77 8.65 17.05
CA LEU A 170 -1.06 8.51 15.62
C LEU A 170 -1.70 9.74 14.98
N MET A 171 -1.94 10.82 15.73
CA MET A 171 -2.58 12.06 15.23
C MET A 171 -1.85 12.72 14.04
N TYR A 172 -0.59 12.38 13.82
CA TYR A 172 0.22 12.89 12.72
C TYR A 172 0.26 11.98 11.48
N TYR A 173 -0.45 10.86 11.45
CA TYR A 173 -0.36 9.84 10.40
C TYR A 173 -1.69 9.66 9.67
N PHE A 174 -1.64 9.50 8.35
CA PHE A 174 -2.80 9.17 7.54
C PHE A 174 -3.04 7.66 7.67
N VAL A 175 -4.15 7.26 8.26
CA VAL A 175 -4.45 5.84 8.48
C VAL A 175 -5.57 5.42 7.57
N LEU A 176 -5.37 4.30 6.86
CA LEU A 176 -6.38 3.74 5.99
C LEU A 176 -6.78 2.34 6.37
N PHE A 177 -8.04 2.06 6.02
CA PHE A 177 -8.59 0.74 6.13
C PHE A 177 -8.41 -0.04 4.82
N LEU A 178 -7.72 -1.18 4.89
CA LEU A 178 -7.55 -2.09 3.75
C LEU A 178 -8.77 -3.01 3.61
N THR A 179 -9.32 -3.10 2.40
CA THR A 179 -10.51 -3.88 2.07
C THR A 179 -10.35 -4.57 0.71
N GLU A 180 -11.08 -5.67 0.50
CA GLU A 180 -11.25 -6.27 -0.83
C GLU A 180 -12.45 -5.66 -1.57
N GLY A 181 -13.26 -4.84 -0.89
CA GLY A 181 -14.38 -4.14 -1.54
C GLY A 181 -15.45 -5.08 -2.11
N GLY A 182 -15.48 -6.35 -1.66
CA GLY A 182 -16.43 -7.37 -2.10
C GLY A 182 -16.00 -8.22 -3.30
N THR A 183 -14.71 -8.22 -3.64
CA THR A 183 -14.10 -9.13 -4.64
C THR A 183 -13.76 -10.50 -4.07
N ALA A 184 -13.50 -10.57 -2.77
CA ALA A 184 -13.28 -11.80 -2.02
C ALA A 184 -13.95 -11.72 -0.66
N LYS A 185 -14.28 -12.89 -0.10
CA LYS A 185 -14.94 -13.03 1.19
C LYS A 185 -13.91 -13.28 2.30
N HIS A 186 -13.87 -12.37 3.26
CA HIS A 186 -13.13 -12.51 4.51
C HIS A 186 -14.05 -12.84 5.69
N ASP A 187 -13.47 -13.43 6.73
CA ASP A 187 -14.14 -13.62 8.02
C ASP A 187 -14.45 -12.27 8.68
N ASP A 188 -13.54 -11.30 8.56
CA ASP A 188 -13.84 -9.92 8.95
C ASP A 188 -14.77 -9.26 7.94
N ARG A 189 -16.05 -9.18 8.33
CA ARG A 189 -17.13 -8.56 7.54
C ARG A 189 -16.86 -7.11 7.15
N ARG A 190 -16.00 -6.41 7.88
CA ARG A 190 -15.62 -5.03 7.57
C ARG A 190 -14.87 -4.92 6.24
N ARG A 191 -14.18 -5.97 5.82
CA ARG A 191 -13.37 -6.04 4.57
C ARG A 191 -14.17 -6.49 3.33
N ASN A 192 -15.45 -6.86 3.52
CA ASN A 192 -16.24 -7.52 2.48
C ASN A 192 -17.06 -6.56 1.61
N SER A 193 -17.04 -5.25 1.88
CA SER A 193 -17.65 -4.25 1.01
C SER A 193 -17.02 -2.88 1.21
N LEU A 194 -17.14 -2.02 0.20
CA LEU A 194 -16.74 -0.63 0.32
C LEU A 194 -17.60 0.14 1.33
N ASP A 195 -18.91 -0.13 1.39
CA ASP A 195 -19.79 0.54 2.35
C ASP A 195 -19.41 0.22 3.81
N ASN A 196 -19.07 -1.05 4.11
CA ASN A 196 -18.59 -1.43 5.45
C ASN A 196 -17.24 -0.78 5.77
N ALA A 197 -16.32 -0.74 4.79
CA ALA A 197 -15.02 -0.09 4.94
C ALA A 197 -15.16 1.41 5.22
N ILE A 198 -16.06 2.11 4.51
CA ILE A 198 -16.37 3.53 4.73
C ILE A 198 -16.94 3.74 6.14
N GLN A 199 -17.88 2.89 6.57
CA GLN A 199 -18.46 2.97 7.91
C GLN A 199 -17.39 2.82 9.01
N VAL A 200 -16.44 1.90 8.83
CA VAL A 200 -15.31 1.73 9.75
C VAL A 200 -14.44 2.97 9.79
N CYS A 201 -14.17 3.59 8.65
CA CYS A 201 -13.39 4.83 8.62
C CYS A 201 -14.11 5.95 9.37
N GLN A 202 -15.41 6.08 9.23
CA GLN A 202 -16.21 7.08 9.95
C GLN A 202 -16.27 6.79 11.46
N GLU A 203 -16.42 5.51 11.85
CA GLU A 203 -16.50 5.11 13.27
C GLU A 203 -15.21 5.37 14.03
N TYR A 204 -14.06 5.15 13.39
CA TYR A 204 -12.73 5.28 14.00
C TYR A 204 -11.96 6.53 13.57
N ASP A 205 -12.61 7.48 12.90
CA ASP A 205 -12.01 8.72 12.38
C ASP A 205 -10.74 8.46 11.54
N LEU A 206 -10.80 7.42 10.69
CA LEU A 206 -9.72 7.10 9.76
C LEU A 206 -9.80 8.01 8.53
N HIS A 207 -8.68 8.12 7.82
CA HIS A 207 -8.55 9.10 6.75
C HIS A 207 -8.99 8.58 5.38
N GLY A 208 -9.32 7.29 5.27
CA GLY A 208 -9.75 6.69 4.00
C GLY A 208 -9.60 5.18 3.88
N VAL A 209 -9.78 4.69 2.66
CA VAL A 209 -9.87 3.27 2.31
C VAL A 209 -8.83 2.92 1.24
N VAL A 210 -8.18 1.76 1.40
CA VAL A 210 -7.43 1.08 0.33
C VAL A 210 -8.26 -0.12 -0.13
N SER A 211 -8.66 -0.18 -1.39
CA SER A 211 -9.50 -1.28 -1.91
C SER A 211 -8.89 -1.98 -3.12
N GLU A 212 -9.22 -3.26 -3.30
CA GLU A 212 -8.97 -3.89 -4.59
C GLU A 212 -9.76 -3.14 -5.68
N VAL A 213 -9.09 -2.88 -6.81
CA VAL A 213 -9.55 -1.99 -7.88
C VAL A 213 -10.87 -2.45 -8.50
N ARG A 214 -11.12 -3.74 -8.67
CA ARG A 214 -12.39 -4.27 -9.20
C ARG A 214 -13.54 -3.95 -8.25
N GLY A 215 -13.33 -3.97 -6.93
CA GLY A 215 -14.34 -3.57 -5.95
C GLY A 215 -14.81 -2.13 -6.17
N VAL A 216 -13.86 -1.23 -6.43
CA VAL A 216 -14.10 0.19 -6.72
C VAL A 216 -14.79 0.37 -8.07
N LEU A 217 -14.32 -0.29 -9.11
CA LEU A 217 -14.89 -0.19 -10.46
C LEU A 217 -16.32 -0.75 -10.52
N LYS A 218 -16.66 -1.76 -9.71
CA LYS A 218 -18.02 -2.32 -9.60
C LYS A 218 -18.99 -1.42 -8.83
N ASN A 219 -18.50 -0.53 -7.96
CA ASN A 219 -19.34 0.31 -7.11
C ASN A 219 -18.93 1.79 -7.15
N PRO A 220 -19.18 2.49 -8.28
CA PRO A 220 -18.88 3.92 -8.42
C PRO A 220 -19.60 4.79 -7.36
N SER A 221 -20.80 4.38 -6.91
CA SER A 221 -21.56 5.11 -5.90
C SER A 221 -20.85 5.15 -4.53
N ALA A 222 -20.07 4.12 -4.18
CA ALA A 222 -19.31 4.13 -2.94
C ALA A 222 -18.19 5.19 -2.96
N ILE A 223 -17.66 5.51 -4.13
CA ILE A 223 -16.63 6.56 -4.29
C ILE A 223 -17.22 7.93 -3.95
N LEU A 224 -18.43 8.21 -4.45
CA LEU A 224 -19.15 9.44 -4.13
C LEU A 224 -19.41 9.54 -2.62
N LYS A 225 -19.87 8.46 -1.98
CA LYS A 225 -20.09 8.44 -0.52
C LYS A 225 -18.80 8.70 0.27
N ALA A 226 -17.68 8.12 -0.15
CA ALA A 226 -16.39 8.36 0.49
C ALA A 226 -15.94 9.82 0.34
N GLN A 227 -16.10 10.40 -0.86
CA GLN A 227 -15.80 11.81 -1.12
C GLN A 227 -16.68 12.75 -0.29
N GLU A 228 -17.98 12.49 -0.19
CA GLU A 228 -18.91 13.22 0.68
C GLU A 228 -18.53 13.10 2.16
N SER A 229 -17.89 11.99 2.54
CA SER A 229 -17.38 11.74 3.89
C SER A 229 -15.95 12.26 4.11
N ASN A 230 -15.37 12.98 3.14
CA ASN A 230 -13.99 13.46 3.17
C ASN A 230 -12.94 12.34 3.38
N LEU A 231 -13.21 11.14 2.87
CA LEU A 231 -12.33 9.98 2.92
C LEU A 231 -11.54 9.86 1.62
N ALA A 232 -10.24 9.62 1.71
CA ALA A 232 -9.44 9.28 0.56
C ALA A 232 -9.70 7.84 0.10
N ILE A 233 -9.67 7.60 -1.20
CA ILE A 233 -9.71 6.25 -1.78
C ILE A 233 -8.41 5.98 -2.54
N LEU A 234 -7.72 4.93 -2.13
CA LEU A 234 -6.61 4.34 -2.85
C LEU A 234 -7.01 2.95 -3.35
N THR A 235 -6.39 2.50 -4.43
CA THR A 235 -6.62 1.16 -4.96
C THR A 235 -5.35 0.34 -5.09
N TYR A 236 -5.48 -0.98 -5.10
CA TYR A 236 -4.45 -1.94 -5.51
C TYR A 236 -5.07 -3.01 -6.43
N GLY A 237 -4.22 -3.85 -7.02
CA GLY A 237 -4.65 -4.99 -7.83
C GLY A 237 -4.21 -4.90 -9.28
N GLN A 238 -4.41 -5.97 -10.05
CA GLN A 238 -3.80 -6.11 -11.38
C GLN A 238 -4.24 -5.04 -12.39
N LEU A 239 -5.47 -4.52 -12.27
CA LEU A 239 -5.93 -3.45 -13.17
C LEU A 239 -5.23 -2.11 -12.92
N ASN A 240 -4.55 -1.93 -11.80
CA ASN A 240 -3.74 -0.73 -11.58
C ASN A 240 -2.47 -0.69 -12.43
N ASN A 241 -2.09 -1.81 -13.04
CA ASN A 241 -1.02 -1.89 -14.02
C ASN A 241 -1.52 -1.66 -15.45
N VAL A 242 -2.77 -1.20 -15.64
CA VAL A 242 -3.37 -0.94 -16.95
C VAL A 242 -3.75 0.54 -17.06
N ARG A 243 -3.12 1.25 -18.01
CA ARG A 243 -3.34 2.69 -18.28
C ARG A 243 -4.82 3.08 -18.30
N GLU A 244 -5.63 2.37 -19.09
CA GLU A 244 -7.03 2.71 -19.30
C GLU A 244 -7.84 2.54 -18.00
N ALA A 245 -7.58 1.50 -17.21
CA ALA A 245 -8.23 1.32 -15.92
C ALA A 245 -7.84 2.42 -14.93
N VAL A 246 -6.56 2.82 -14.89
CA VAL A 246 -6.11 3.94 -14.05
C VAL A 246 -6.74 5.26 -14.49
N TYR A 247 -6.92 5.48 -15.79
CA TYR A 247 -7.62 6.66 -16.30
C TYR A 247 -9.09 6.71 -15.87
N ILE A 248 -9.80 5.57 -15.91
CA ILE A 248 -11.17 5.50 -15.39
C ILE A 248 -11.22 5.81 -13.89
N GLN A 249 -10.31 5.24 -13.11
CA GLN A 249 -10.21 5.53 -11.67
C GLN A 249 -9.94 7.01 -11.39
N TYR A 250 -9.07 7.65 -12.18
CA TYR A 250 -8.82 9.09 -12.12
C TYR A 250 -10.11 9.89 -12.37
N LEU A 251 -10.89 9.54 -13.39
CA LEU A 251 -12.17 10.20 -13.68
C LEU A 251 -13.22 10.01 -12.57
N MET A 252 -13.20 8.84 -11.91
CA MET A 252 -14.06 8.57 -10.75
C MET A 252 -13.65 9.36 -9.50
N GLY A 253 -12.44 9.93 -9.49
CA GLY A 253 -11.90 10.68 -8.36
C GLY A 253 -11.25 9.82 -7.29
N VAL A 254 -10.66 8.66 -7.68
CA VAL A 254 -9.73 7.90 -6.84
C VAL A 254 -8.46 8.74 -6.59
N ASN A 255 -7.99 8.79 -5.35
CA ASN A 255 -6.89 9.67 -4.93
C ASN A 255 -5.50 9.10 -5.22
N GLY A 256 -5.37 7.77 -5.35
CA GLY A 256 -4.09 7.14 -5.66
C GLY A 256 -4.22 5.68 -6.08
N VAL A 257 -3.25 5.20 -6.85
CA VAL A 257 -3.17 3.81 -7.30
C VAL A 257 -1.84 3.20 -6.83
N ILE A 258 -1.92 2.00 -6.27
CA ILE A 258 -0.77 1.15 -5.93
C ILE A 258 -0.55 0.21 -7.11
N VAL A 259 0.67 0.23 -7.66
CA VAL A 259 1.03 -0.40 -8.94
C VAL A 259 2.31 -1.22 -8.77
N ASP A 260 2.46 -2.25 -9.61
CA ASP A 260 3.72 -2.98 -9.78
C ASP A 260 4.57 -2.32 -10.89
N LEU A 261 3.93 -1.85 -11.96
CA LEU A 261 4.59 -1.19 -13.10
C LEU A 261 4.74 0.33 -12.85
N VAL A 262 5.60 0.68 -11.89
CA VAL A 262 5.75 2.06 -11.39
C VAL A 262 6.09 3.07 -12.49
N GLU A 263 7.08 2.77 -13.34
CA GLU A 263 7.51 3.70 -14.39
C GLU A 263 6.41 3.93 -15.43
N GLU A 264 5.81 2.85 -15.93
CA GLU A 264 4.77 2.91 -16.96
C GLU A 264 3.55 3.73 -16.50
N ILE A 265 3.05 3.43 -15.30
CA ILE A 265 1.85 4.11 -14.79
C ILE A 265 2.16 5.55 -14.37
N SER A 266 3.36 5.82 -13.84
CA SER A 266 3.76 7.20 -13.52
C SER A 266 3.77 8.09 -14.77
N ASN A 267 4.27 7.57 -15.89
CA ASN A 267 4.23 8.26 -17.18
C ASN A 267 2.80 8.46 -17.68
N ALA A 268 1.95 7.43 -17.58
CA ALA A 268 0.55 7.52 -17.97
C ALA A 268 -0.22 8.59 -17.17
N VAL A 269 -0.04 8.63 -15.85
CA VAL A 269 -0.70 9.61 -14.97
C VAL A 269 -0.23 11.03 -15.25
N ALA A 270 1.05 11.23 -15.58
CA ALA A 270 1.58 12.54 -15.96
C ALA A 270 0.92 13.10 -17.24
N ASP A 271 0.45 12.23 -18.13
CA ASP A 271 -0.25 12.63 -19.35
C ASP A 271 -1.72 13.00 -19.11
N PHE A 272 -2.38 12.47 -18.08
CA PHE A 272 -3.80 12.75 -17.81
C PHE A 272 -4.09 14.22 -17.50
N SER A 273 -3.08 14.94 -16.99
CA SER A 273 -3.22 16.35 -16.58
C SER A 273 -2.88 17.35 -17.69
N LYS A 274 -2.45 16.89 -18.87
CA LYS A 274 -2.12 17.78 -19.99
C LYS A 274 -3.41 18.12 -20.74
N PRO A 275 -3.83 19.40 -20.83
CA PRO A 275 -4.91 19.77 -21.71
C PRO A 275 -4.50 19.47 -23.15
N ASP A 276 -5.33 18.74 -23.88
CA ASP A 276 -5.05 18.36 -25.25
C ASP A 276 -5.01 19.64 -26.12
N LEU A 277 -3.80 20.08 -26.47
CA LEU A 277 -3.53 21.30 -27.26
C LEU A 277 -3.85 21.10 -28.75
N GLY A 278 -4.86 20.28 -29.04
CA GLY A 278 -5.19 19.77 -30.36
C GLY A 278 -6.66 19.95 -30.74
N GLN A 279 -7.32 21.02 -30.32
CA GLN A 279 -8.58 21.47 -30.93
C GLN A 279 -8.88 22.95 -30.61
N SER A 280 -8.17 23.85 -31.29
CA SER A 280 -8.55 25.26 -31.34
C SER A 280 -9.63 25.45 -32.41
N THR A 281 -10.88 25.76 -32.02
CA THR A 281 -11.57 26.98 -32.52
C THR A 281 -12.87 27.28 -31.76
N PHE A 282 -12.87 28.46 -31.12
CA PHE A 282 -13.98 29.37 -30.75
C PHE A 282 -15.29 28.84 -30.13
N SER A 283 -15.51 29.19 -28.85
CA SER A 283 -16.60 30.11 -28.45
C SER A 283 -16.50 30.46 -26.95
N ASN A 284 -16.55 31.76 -26.65
CA ASN A 284 -16.67 32.31 -25.30
C ASN A 284 -18.08 32.05 -24.75
N SER A 285 -18.20 31.24 -23.70
CA SER A 285 -19.28 31.30 -22.72
C SER A 285 -18.85 30.62 -21.43
N VAL A 286 -19.05 31.31 -20.32
CA VAL A 286 -18.80 30.82 -18.96
C VAL A 286 -19.79 29.68 -18.70
N ASP A 287 -19.30 28.44 -18.67
CA ASP A 287 -20.07 27.27 -18.25
C ASP A 287 -19.24 26.44 -17.27
N ILE A 288 -19.73 26.39 -16.03
CA ILE A 288 -19.23 25.50 -14.98
C ILE A 288 -19.83 24.13 -15.27
N CYS A 289 -19.30 23.48 -16.29
CA CYS A 289 -19.50 22.06 -16.55
C CYS A 289 -18.15 21.57 -17.05
N ARG A 290 -17.44 20.76 -16.25
CA ARG A 290 -16.23 20.07 -16.68
C ARG A 290 -16.60 19.32 -17.97
N LYS A 291 -16.15 19.82 -19.12
CA LYS A 291 -16.32 19.13 -20.40
C LYS A 291 -15.61 17.80 -20.26
N HIS A 292 -16.38 16.73 -20.06
CA HIS A 292 -15.86 15.37 -20.17
C HIS A 292 -15.37 15.20 -21.60
N GLU A 293 -14.06 15.09 -21.79
CA GLU A 293 -13.50 14.68 -23.08
C GLU A 293 -14.09 13.31 -23.45
N SER A 294 -14.47 13.16 -24.71
CA SER A 294 -14.98 11.89 -25.22
C SER A 294 -13.87 10.84 -25.14
N PHE A 295 -14.18 9.65 -24.62
CA PHE A 295 -13.23 8.53 -24.56
C PHE A 295 -12.59 8.26 -25.93
N SER A 296 -11.27 8.03 -25.93
CA SER A 296 -10.56 7.55 -27.12
C SER A 296 -11.11 6.18 -27.55
N GLN A 297 -10.93 5.81 -28.83
CA GLN A 297 -11.37 4.50 -29.33
C GLN A 297 -10.74 3.33 -28.54
N GLN A 298 -9.51 3.51 -28.07
CA GLN A 298 -8.83 2.53 -27.22
C GLN A 298 -9.49 2.42 -25.84
N GLN A 299 -9.80 3.55 -25.19
CA GLN A 299 -10.50 3.58 -23.90
C GLN A 299 -11.90 2.98 -24.01
N LEU A 300 -12.63 3.29 -25.09
CA LEU A 300 -13.95 2.75 -25.35
C LEU A 300 -13.90 1.22 -25.56
N GLY A 301 -12.95 0.75 -26.37
CA GLY A 301 -12.71 -0.67 -26.59
C GLY A 301 -12.32 -1.41 -25.31
N PHE A 302 -11.53 -0.78 -24.44
CA PHE A 302 -11.19 -1.32 -23.13
C PHE A 302 -12.42 -1.43 -22.22
N LEU A 303 -13.20 -0.36 -22.09
CA LEU A 303 -14.44 -0.35 -21.30
C LEU A 303 -15.41 -1.46 -21.74
N LEU A 304 -15.58 -1.65 -23.05
CA LEU A 304 -16.43 -2.70 -23.61
C LEU A 304 -15.98 -4.12 -23.25
N ARG A 305 -14.68 -4.34 -22.98
CA ARG A 305 -14.14 -5.63 -22.53
C ARG A 305 -14.21 -5.79 -21.01
N LEU A 306 -13.90 -4.71 -20.29
CA LEU A 306 -13.83 -4.71 -18.83
C LEU A 306 -15.20 -4.87 -18.17
N ILE A 307 -16.25 -4.21 -18.69
CA ILE A 307 -17.59 -4.25 -18.09
C ILE A 307 -18.13 -5.70 -17.99
N PRO A 308 -18.10 -6.52 -19.06
CA PRO A 308 -18.47 -7.93 -18.97
C PRO A 308 -17.65 -8.72 -17.93
N GLU A 309 -16.34 -8.51 -17.84
CA GLU A 309 -15.48 -9.20 -16.86
C GLU A 309 -15.84 -8.84 -15.41
N LEU A 310 -16.17 -7.57 -15.15
CA LEU A 310 -16.60 -7.13 -13.83
C LEU A 310 -17.96 -7.75 -13.43
N ILE A 311 -18.85 -7.99 -14.40
CA ILE A 311 -20.18 -8.60 -14.17
C ILE A 311 -20.08 -10.12 -13.97
N GLN A 312 -19.18 -10.81 -14.70
CA GLN A 312 -19.12 -12.27 -14.72
C GLN A 312 -18.38 -12.91 -13.54
N GLN A 313 -17.61 -12.14 -12.75
CA GLN A 313 -16.94 -12.68 -11.57
C GLN A 313 -17.91 -12.77 -10.38
N PRO A 314 -18.19 -13.99 -9.86
CA PRO A 314 -19.07 -14.17 -8.70
C PRO A 314 -18.47 -13.58 -7.41
N HIS A 315 -19.35 -13.21 -6.48
CA HIS A 315 -19.03 -12.73 -5.12
C HIS A 315 -18.49 -13.86 -4.21
#